data_AF-A0A8I3WPT4-F1
#
_entry.id   AF-A0A8I3WPT4-F1
#
_cell.length_a   1.000
_cell.length_b   1.000
_cell.length_c   1.000
_cell.angle_alpha   90.00
_cell.angle_beta   90.00
_cell.angle_gamma   90.00
#
_symmetry.space_group_name_H-M   'P 1'
#
loop_
_entity.id
_entity.type
_entity.pdbx_description
1 polymer ?
#
loop_
_entity_poly.entity_id
_entity_poly.type
_entity_poly.pdbx_seq_one_letter_code
_entity_poly.pdbx_strand_id
1 'polypeptide(L)'
;MLRYPYFCRMHKEYLSCWLESGIPNLAVWSKRIHTTAEKCKEYEAHEQTYQTQAQESHRSQDRNFETMVKLHIPVMVDEVVHCLSPQKGQIFLDMTFGSGGHTKAILQKESDIVLYALDRDPTAYALAEHLSELYPKQIRAMLGRFSQAETLLMKAEVQPGTFDGVLMDLGCSSMQLDTSERGFSLRKDGPLDMRMDGDRYPDMPTAADVVNALDQQALASILRAYGEEKHAKKIASAIVQARSIYPITRTQQLASIIAGTQWEVIES
;
A
#
# COMPACT_ATOMS: atom_id res chain seq x y z
N MET A 1 -13.54 6.52 11.32
CA MET A 1 -14.29 6.99 10.13
C MET A 1 -14.30 8.50 10.27
N LEU A 2 -13.60 9.23 9.40
CA LEU A 2 -13.56 10.69 9.45
C LEU A 2 -15.00 11.20 9.55
N ARG A 3 -15.31 11.98 10.57
CA ARG A 3 -16.56 12.74 10.53
C ARG A 3 -16.48 13.64 9.29
N TYR A 4 -17.64 13.98 8.73
CA TYR A 4 -17.76 14.79 7.51
C TYR A 4 -17.13 16.20 7.54
N PRO A 5 -16.71 16.84 8.67
CA PRO A 5 -16.37 18.26 8.60
C PRO A 5 -14.99 18.56 8.00
N TYR A 6 -14.14 17.57 7.65
CA TYR A 6 -12.78 17.83 7.12
C TYR A 6 -12.72 18.15 5.62
N PHE A 7 -13.82 17.96 4.89
CA PHE A 7 -13.85 18.13 3.44
C PHE A 7 -14.36 19.52 3.07
N CYS A 8 -13.56 20.29 2.33
CA CYS A 8 -14.09 21.44 1.61
C CYS A 8 -14.79 20.93 0.35
N ARG A 9 -16.13 20.90 0.36
CA ARG A 9 -16.98 20.73 -0.82
C ARG A 9 -16.67 19.47 -1.68
N MET A 10 -17.34 18.35 -1.39
CA MET A 10 -17.35 17.25 -2.36
C MET A 10 -17.91 17.76 -3.70
N HIS A 11 -17.11 17.74 -4.77
CA HIS A 11 -17.64 17.91 -6.12
C HIS A 11 -18.58 16.73 -6.38
N LYS A 12 -19.89 17.02 -6.43
CA LYS A 12 -20.96 16.06 -6.65
C LYS A 12 -21.18 15.80 -8.15
N GLU A 13 -20.09 15.75 -8.91
CA GLU A 13 -20.12 15.35 -10.32
C GLU A 13 -19.41 13.99 -10.42
N TYR A 14 -19.94 13.10 -11.26
CA TYR A 14 -19.56 11.68 -11.42
C TYR A 14 -20.33 10.62 -10.61
N LEU A 15 -21.65 10.81 -10.45
CA LEU A 15 -22.60 9.68 -10.38
C LEU A 15 -23.57 9.62 -11.58
N SER A 16 -23.39 10.47 -12.60
CA SER A 16 -24.32 10.58 -13.75
C SER A 16 -23.74 10.18 -15.11
N CYS A 17 -22.48 9.75 -15.22
CA CYS A 17 -21.87 9.40 -16.52
C CYS A 17 -21.79 7.89 -16.83
N TRP A 18 -22.39 7.03 -16.01
CA TRP A 18 -22.30 5.56 -16.17
C TRP A 18 -23.62 4.87 -16.57
N LEU A 19 -24.69 5.62 -16.86
CA LEU A 19 -25.99 5.03 -17.22
C LEU A 19 -26.53 5.39 -18.61
N GLU A 20 -25.88 6.24 -19.38
CA GLU A 20 -26.36 6.54 -20.74
C GLU A 20 -25.20 6.73 -21.72
N SER A 21 -24.75 5.64 -22.34
CA SER A 21 -24.51 5.54 -23.80
C SER A 21 -23.76 4.25 -24.13
N GLY A 22 -24.24 3.59 -25.19
CA GLY A 22 -23.93 2.22 -25.54
C GLY A 22 -22.50 1.93 -26.02
N ILE A 23 -22.24 0.62 -26.05
CA ILE A 23 -21.08 -0.11 -26.57
C ILE A 23 -20.32 0.61 -27.70
N PRO A 24 -18.97 0.71 -27.59
CA PRO A 24 -18.13 0.65 -28.78
C PRO A 24 -16.98 -0.37 -28.66
N ASN A 25 -17.08 -1.37 -29.56
CA ASN A 25 -16.05 -2.09 -30.33
C ASN A 25 -14.56 -2.09 -29.85
N LEU A 26 -14.10 -3.28 -29.42
CA LEU A 26 -12.76 -3.62 -28.90
C LEU A 26 -11.61 -3.72 -29.93
N ALA A 27 -11.81 -3.36 -31.20
CA ALA A 27 -10.81 -3.61 -32.26
C ALA A 27 -9.80 -2.48 -32.53
N VAL A 28 -9.91 -1.31 -31.88
CA VAL A 28 -9.05 -0.14 -32.18
C VAL A 28 -7.87 0.02 -31.19
N TRP A 29 -7.86 -0.73 -30.08
CA TRP A 29 -6.87 -0.58 -29.01
C TRP A 29 -5.52 -1.28 -29.23
N SER A 30 -5.37 -2.13 -30.26
CA SER A 30 -4.12 -2.89 -30.48
C SER A 30 -3.01 -2.13 -31.21
N LYS A 31 -3.24 -0.92 -31.72
CA LYS A 31 -2.25 -0.16 -32.51
C LYS A 31 -1.54 0.99 -31.78
N ARG A 32 -1.87 1.27 -30.51
CA ARG A 32 -1.23 2.35 -29.73
C ARG A 32 -0.17 1.91 -28.72
N ILE A 33 0.06 0.60 -28.58
CA ILE A 33 1.03 0.06 -27.61
C ILE A 33 2.48 0.11 -28.16
N HIS A 34 2.66 0.24 -29.47
CA HIS A 34 4.00 0.22 -30.09
C HIS A 34 4.68 1.58 -30.25
N THR A 35 4.01 2.71 -29.98
CA THR A 35 4.60 4.05 -30.18
C THR A 35 5.14 4.68 -28.88
N THR A 36 4.93 4.05 -27.73
CA THR A 36 5.40 4.54 -26.42
C THR A 36 6.83 4.08 -26.09
N ALA A 37 7.30 2.99 -26.72
CA ALA A 37 8.63 2.44 -26.47
C ALA A 37 9.77 3.29 -27.09
N GLU A 38 9.49 4.07 -28.13
CA GLU A 38 10.50 4.91 -28.79
C GLU A 38 10.73 6.24 -28.04
N LYS A 39 9.73 6.75 -27.31
CA LYS A 39 9.86 7.98 -26.50
C LYS A 39 10.58 7.78 -25.16
N CYS A 40 10.79 6.54 -24.71
CA CYS A 40 11.58 6.27 -23.50
C CYS A 40 13.09 6.44 -23.71
N LYS A 41 13.61 6.36 -24.94
CA LYS A 41 15.05 6.45 -25.21
C LYS A 41 15.60 7.89 -25.22
N GLU A 42 14.75 8.89 -25.44
CA GLU A 42 15.17 10.30 -25.44
C GLU A 42 15.27 10.90 -24.03
N TYR A 43 14.55 10.34 -23.04
CA TYR A 43 14.62 10.79 -21.65
C TYR A 43 15.89 10.35 -20.91
N GLU A 44 16.50 9.22 -21.30
CA GLU A 44 17.73 8.69 -20.67
C GLU A 44 19.00 9.47 -21.05
N ALA A 45 18.97 10.26 -22.15
CA ALA A 45 20.14 10.97 -22.64
C ALA A 45 20.43 12.31 -21.92
N HIS A 46 19.43 12.89 -21.24
CA HIS A 46 19.55 14.23 -20.66
C HIS A 46 20.08 14.29 -19.22
N GLU A 47 20.10 13.18 -18.47
CA GLU A 47 20.59 13.15 -17.09
C GLU A 47 22.10 12.85 -16.95
N GLN A 48 22.79 12.42 -18.01
CA GLN A 48 24.19 12.00 -17.93
C GLN A 48 25.22 13.15 -17.91
N THR A 49 24.82 14.41 -17.98
CA THR A 49 25.79 15.54 -18.11
C THR A 49 26.09 16.29 -16.81
N TYR A 50 25.54 15.89 -15.65
CA TYR A 50 25.69 16.69 -14.42
C TYR A 50 26.40 16.04 -13.22
N GLN A 51 26.99 14.86 -13.35
CA GLN A 51 27.76 14.28 -12.25
C GLN A 51 29.22 14.04 -12.63
N THR A 52 30.07 15.00 -12.27
CA THR A 52 31.51 14.77 -12.11
C THR A 52 31.92 15.33 -10.74
N GLN A 53 32.49 14.43 -9.93
CA GLN A 53 33.29 14.64 -8.71
C GLN A 53 32.55 15.08 -7.43
N ALA A 54 32.35 14.13 -6.50
CA ALA A 54 33.22 13.98 -5.33
C ALA A 54 32.70 12.91 -4.33
N GLN A 55 33.63 12.00 -3.98
CA GLN A 55 33.79 11.31 -2.70
C GLN A 55 32.94 10.08 -2.34
N GLU A 56 33.64 8.96 -2.48
CA GLU A 56 33.30 7.58 -2.20
C GLU A 56 33.47 7.27 -0.70
N SER A 57 32.38 7.33 0.07
CA SER A 57 32.25 6.62 1.35
C SER A 57 30.80 6.48 1.84
N HIS A 58 29.89 7.35 1.38
CA HIS A 58 28.43 7.25 1.63
C HIS A 58 27.66 6.32 0.66
N ARG A 59 28.35 5.79 -0.36
CA ARG A 59 27.75 5.18 -1.56
C ARG A 59 27.14 3.78 -1.36
N SER A 60 27.25 3.17 -0.19
CA SER A 60 26.75 1.80 0.05
C SER A 60 25.34 1.79 0.68
N GLN A 61 25.00 2.76 1.52
CA GLN A 61 23.67 2.89 2.12
C GLN A 61 22.67 3.52 1.14
N ASP A 62 23.08 4.57 0.42
CA ASP A 62 22.24 5.22 -0.59
C ASP A 62 21.89 4.29 -1.76
N ARG A 63 22.81 3.41 -2.18
CA ARG A 63 22.52 2.46 -3.27
C ARG A 63 21.44 1.45 -2.90
N ASN A 64 21.35 0.99 -1.65
CA ASN A 64 20.28 0.09 -1.24
C ASN A 64 18.93 0.81 -1.13
N PHE A 65 18.94 2.09 -0.73
CA PHE A 65 17.75 2.93 -0.68
C PHE A 65 17.26 3.30 -2.09
N GLU A 66 18.15 3.73 -2.98
CA GLU A 66 17.86 4.00 -4.40
C GLU A 66 17.36 2.76 -5.14
N THR A 67 17.89 1.57 -4.82
CA THR A 67 17.45 0.31 -5.44
C THR A 67 16.06 -0.11 -4.95
N MET A 68 15.69 0.22 -3.70
CA MET A 68 14.35 -0.02 -3.17
C MET A 68 13.30 0.97 -3.73
N VAL A 69 13.72 2.18 -4.09
CA VAL A 69 12.88 3.21 -4.73
C VAL A 69 12.73 2.98 -6.24
N LYS A 70 13.69 2.30 -6.89
CA LYS A 70 13.60 1.91 -8.30
C LYS A 70 12.73 0.65 -8.46
N LEU A 71 11.60 0.80 -9.15
CA LEU A 71 10.70 -0.25 -9.72
C LEU A 71 9.38 -0.55 -8.98
N HIS A 72 8.67 0.45 -8.45
CA HIS A 72 7.22 0.31 -8.28
C HIS A 72 6.49 1.50 -8.87
N ILE A 73 5.83 1.28 -10.02
CA ILE A 73 4.86 2.22 -10.57
C ILE A 73 3.56 2.02 -9.77
N PRO A 74 3.01 3.08 -9.15
CA PRO A 74 1.78 2.95 -8.37
C PRO A 74 0.61 2.50 -9.24
N VAL A 75 -0.29 1.72 -8.64
CA VAL A 75 -1.48 1.24 -9.35
C VAL A 75 -2.34 2.44 -9.76
N MET A 76 -2.73 2.48 -11.03
CA MET A 76 -3.61 3.51 -11.60
C MET A 76 -3.14 4.95 -11.33
N VAL A 77 -1.83 5.19 -11.37
CA VAL A 77 -1.24 6.50 -11.03
C VAL A 77 -1.79 7.64 -11.89
N ASP A 78 -1.95 7.41 -13.20
CA ASP A 78 -2.45 8.41 -14.13
C ASP A 78 -3.92 8.74 -13.86
N GLU A 79 -4.74 7.73 -13.59
CA GLU A 79 -6.16 7.90 -13.25
C GLU A 79 -6.32 8.62 -11.91
N VAL A 80 -5.49 8.29 -10.90
CA VAL A 80 -5.51 8.97 -9.60
C VAL A 80 -5.16 10.45 -9.75
N VAL A 81 -4.07 10.77 -10.46
CA VAL A 81 -3.65 12.16 -10.69
C VAL A 81 -4.69 12.90 -11.52
N HIS A 82 -5.30 12.25 -12.51
CA HIS A 82 -6.38 12.84 -13.30
C HIS A 82 -7.62 13.15 -12.46
N CYS A 83 -8.08 12.20 -11.64
CA CYS A 83 -9.25 12.35 -10.78
C CYS A 83 -9.04 13.43 -9.71
N LEU A 84 -7.85 13.50 -9.10
CA LEU A 84 -7.53 14.54 -8.12
C LEU A 84 -7.35 15.92 -8.77
N SER A 85 -6.93 15.95 -10.04
CA SER A 85 -6.72 17.17 -10.84
C SER A 85 -6.03 18.29 -10.05
N PRO A 86 -4.83 18.04 -9.48
CA PRO A 86 -4.21 18.95 -8.52
C PRO A 86 -3.99 20.33 -9.11
N GLN A 87 -4.38 21.35 -8.35
CA GLN A 87 -4.26 22.78 -8.66
C GLN A 87 -3.43 23.47 -7.60
N LYS A 88 -2.83 24.60 -7.99
CA LYS A 88 -2.09 25.49 -7.11
C LYS A 88 -2.87 25.84 -5.83
N GLY A 89 -2.21 25.71 -4.69
CA GLY A 89 -2.70 26.04 -3.36
C GLY A 89 -3.55 24.96 -2.69
N GLN A 90 -3.81 23.83 -3.35
CA GLN A 90 -4.62 22.75 -2.80
C GLN A 90 -3.88 21.93 -1.73
N ILE A 91 -4.67 21.31 -0.86
CA ILE A 91 -4.21 20.48 0.23
C ILE A 91 -4.83 19.08 0.12
N PHE A 92 -3.97 18.07 0.09
CA PHE A 92 -4.35 16.67 -0.05
C PHE A 92 -3.95 15.84 1.17
N LEU A 93 -4.68 14.75 1.41
CA LEU A 93 -4.33 13.73 2.40
C LEU A 93 -4.17 12.38 1.70
N ASP A 94 -2.95 11.87 1.67
CA ASP A 94 -2.67 10.48 1.32
C ASP A 94 -2.73 9.65 2.60
N MET A 95 -3.76 8.81 2.73
CA MET A 95 -4.00 8.00 3.94
C MET A 95 -3.24 6.66 3.96
N THR A 96 -2.53 6.35 2.88
CA THR A 96 -1.89 5.07 2.60
C THR A 96 -0.59 5.31 1.86
N PHE A 97 0.25 6.18 2.43
CA PHE A 97 1.43 6.72 1.73
C PHE A 97 2.34 5.62 1.14
N GLY A 98 2.55 4.51 1.86
CA GLY A 98 3.37 3.41 1.40
C GLY A 98 4.81 3.86 1.06
N SER A 99 5.21 3.71 -0.19
CA SER A 99 6.52 4.19 -0.70
C SER A 99 6.47 5.61 -1.29
N GLY A 100 5.32 6.27 -1.23
CA GLY A 100 5.10 7.65 -1.66
C GLY A 100 4.92 7.83 -3.16
N GLY A 101 4.64 6.76 -3.90
CA GLY A 101 4.58 6.83 -5.37
C GLY A 101 3.45 7.74 -5.88
N HIS A 102 2.22 7.60 -5.39
CA HIS A 102 1.13 8.53 -5.74
C HIS A 102 1.40 9.94 -5.24
N THR A 103 1.84 10.10 -3.98
CA THR A 103 2.23 11.40 -3.42
C THR A 103 3.25 12.13 -4.30
N LYS A 104 4.30 11.44 -4.78
CA LYS A 104 5.30 12.01 -5.69
C LYS A 104 4.70 12.37 -7.06
N ALA A 105 3.84 11.53 -7.62
CA ALA A 105 3.18 11.80 -8.90
C ALA A 105 2.27 13.04 -8.82
N ILE A 106 1.55 13.22 -7.71
CA ILE A 106 0.72 14.41 -7.46
C ILE A 106 1.62 15.66 -7.36
N LEU A 107 2.72 15.61 -6.61
CA LEU A 107 3.69 16.72 -6.52
C LEU A 107 4.37 17.06 -7.85
N GLN A 108 4.63 16.06 -8.70
CA GLN A 108 5.19 16.26 -10.02
C GLN A 108 4.20 16.98 -10.95
N LYS A 109 2.89 16.79 -10.73
CA LYS A 109 1.85 17.45 -11.53
C LYS A 109 1.66 18.91 -11.14
N GLU A 110 1.71 19.22 -9.84
CA GLU A 110 1.67 20.58 -9.31
C GLU A 110 2.54 20.67 -8.04
N SER A 111 3.47 21.62 -8.01
CA SER A 111 4.49 21.74 -6.97
C SER A 111 4.09 22.66 -5.81
N ASP A 112 3.09 23.53 -6.03
CA ASP A 112 2.54 24.44 -5.03
C ASP A 112 1.27 23.85 -4.41
N ILE A 113 1.41 22.69 -3.77
CA ILE A 113 0.37 22.00 -3.00
C ILE A 113 0.95 21.53 -1.68
N VAL A 114 0.08 21.18 -0.74
CA VAL A 114 0.46 20.54 0.52
C VAL A 114 -0.14 19.13 0.57
N LEU A 115 0.66 18.14 0.96
CA LEU A 115 0.29 16.75 1.09
C LEU A 115 0.58 16.26 2.50
N TYR A 116 -0.46 15.79 3.17
CA TYR A 116 -0.34 15.04 4.41
C TYR A 116 -0.18 13.57 4.06
N ALA A 117 0.99 13.00 4.37
CA ALA A 117 1.36 11.63 4.08
C ALA A 117 1.21 10.79 5.35
N LEU A 118 0.12 10.01 5.43
CA LEU A 118 -0.21 9.16 6.56
C LEU A 118 0.05 7.70 6.21
N ASP A 119 0.79 7.02 7.08
CA ASP A 119 0.85 5.55 7.07
C ASP A 119 0.95 5.01 8.49
N ARG A 120 0.49 3.78 8.66
CA ARG A 120 0.58 3.06 9.93
C ARG A 120 1.91 2.34 10.09
N ASP A 121 2.56 2.00 8.98
CA ASP A 121 3.83 1.29 8.93
C ASP A 121 4.99 2.25 9.25
N PRO A 122 5.81 1.99 10.28
CA PRO A 122 6.99 2.81 10.60
C PRO A 122 7.94 2.98 9.41
N THR A 123 8.04 1.96 8.55
CA THR A 123 8.93 1.97 7.38
C THR A 123 8.45 2.98 6.34
N ALA A 124 7.14 3.01 6.08
CA ALA A 124 6.52 3.99 5.20
C ALA A 124 6.59 5.41 5.79
N TYR A 125 6.38 5.54 7.10
CA TYR A 125 6.52 6.81 7.79
C TYR A 125 7.95 7.38 7.70
N ALA A 126 8.99 6.56 7.88
CA ALA A 126 10.37 7.00 7.71
C ALA A 126 10.65 7.52 6.28
N LEU A 127 10.06 6.88 5.26
CA LEU A 127 10.12 7.39 3.89
C LEU A 127 9.38 8.72 3.72
N ALA A 128 8.24 8.89 4.39
CA ALA A 128 7.49 10.16 4.38
C ALA A 128 8.26 11.27 5.10
N GLU A 129 8.94 10.97 6.22
CA GLU A 129 9.82 11.92 6.92
C GLU A 129 10.95 12.37 6.02
N HIS A 130 11.65 11.42 5.38
CA HIS A 130 12.71 11.77 4.43
C HIS A 130 12.17 12.61 3.25
N LEU A 131 10.99 12.27 2.72
CA LEU A 131 10.35 13.08 1.68
C LEU A 131 9.99 14.48 2.19
N SER A 132 9.63 14.63 3.47
CA SER A 132 9.36 15.91 4.10
C SER A 132 10.59 16.80 4.23
N GLU A 133 11.77 16.22 4.41
CA GLU A 133 13.04 16.96 4.41
C GLU A 133 13.36 17.52 3.03
N LEU A 134 13.06 16.75 1.97
CA LEU A 134 13.24 17.17 0.57
C LEU A 134 12.20 18.23 0.14
N TYR A 135 11.00 18.16 0.69
CA TYR A 135 9.88 19.05 0.36
C TYR A 135 9.26 19.68 1.63
N PRO A 136 10.01 20.52 2.37
CA PRO A 136 9.61 20.97 3.72
C PRO A 136 8.37 21.85 3.71
N LYS A 137 8.03 22.48 2.58
CA LYS A 137 6.81 23.29 2.46
C LYS A 137 5.60 22.44 2.09
N GLN A 138 5.80 21.38 1.32
CA GLN A 138 4.73 20.60 0.71
C GLN A 138 4.35 19.36 1.51
N ILE A 139 5.29 18.66 2.15
CA ILE A 139 5.00 17.36 2.75
C ILE A 139 4.88 17.45 4.28
N ARG A 140 3.86 16.78 4.82
CA ARG A 140 3.62 16.61 6.26
C ARG A 140 3.48 15.12 6.55
N ALA A 141 4.52 14.51 7.12
CA ALA A 141 4.51 13.10 7.47
C ALA A 141 3.67 12.85 8.74
N MET A 142 2.88 11.78 8.77
CA MET A 142 2.08 11.38 9.91
C MET A 142 2.14 9.86 10.12
N LEU A 143 2.38 9.44 11.37
CA LEU A 143 2.41 8.03 11.75
C LEU A 143 1.11 7.62 12.45
N GLY A 144 0.33 6.73 11.83
CA GLY A 144 -0.85 6.14 12.45
C GLY A 144 -1.80 5.47 11.47
N ARG A 145 -2.84 4.83 12.01
CA ARG A 145 -3.85 4.18 11.17
C ARG A 145 -4.73 5.25 10.53
N PHE A 146 -5.17 5.05 9.28
CA PHE A 146 -6.13 5.96 8.64
C PHE A 146 -7.43 6.12 9.45
N SER A 147 -7.81 5.12 10.25
CA SER A 147 -8.96 5.20 11.17
C SER A 147 -8.78 6.24 12.28
N GLN A 148 -7.54 6.62 12.57
CA GLN A 148 -7.12 7.63 13.55
C GLN A 148 -6.82 8.99 12.90
N ALA A 149 -7.00 9.14 11.57
CA ALA A 149 -6.65 10.35 10.83
C ALA A 149 -7.24 11.61 11.47
N GLU A 150 -8.52 11.61 11.85
CA GLU A 150 -9.18 12.73 12.53
C GLU A 150 -8.41 13.19 13.78
N THR A 151 -8.03 12.24 14.64
CA THR A 151 -7.29 12.53 15.87
C THR A 151 -5.89 13.06 15.59
N LEU A 152 -5.21 12.53 14.57
CA LEU A 152 -3.88 12.98 14.18
C LEU A 152 -3.92 14.40 13.60
N LEU A 153 -4.90 14.69 12.75
CA LEU A 153 -5.11 15.99 12.14
C LEU A 153 -5.44 17.06 13.18
N MET A 154 -6.29 16.77 14.16
CA MET A 154 -6.57 17.69 15.28
C MET A 154 -5.30 17.99 16.10
N LYS A 155 -4.47 16.97 16.36
CA LYS A 155 -3.19 17.17 17.07
C LYS A 155 -2.19 18.02 16.28
N ALA A 156 -2.27 17.95 14.96
CA ALA A 156 -1.48 18.78 14.04
C ALA A 156 -2.14 20.15 13.78
N GLU A 157 -3.19 20.52 14.52
CA GLU A 157 -3.92 21.78 14.42
C GLU A 157 -4.56 22.05 13.04
N VAL A 158 -4.76 20.98 12.25
CA VAL A 158 -5.40 21.06 10.94
C VAL A 158 -6.89 21.30 11.12
N GLN A 159 -7.39 22.38 10.52
CA GLN A 159 -8.78 22.76 10.67
C GLN A 159 -9.70 21.84 9.84
N PRO A 160 -10.94 21.57 10.28
CA PRO A 160 -11.93 20.96 9.42
C PRO A 160 -12.18 21.80 8.15
N GLY A 161 -12.50 21.15 7.04
CA GLY A 161 -12.68 21.76 5.73
C GLY A 161 -11.38 22.12 5.00
N THR A 162 -10.22 21.68 5.49
CA THR A 162 -8.93 22.08 4.90
C THR A 162 -8.56 21.27 3.65
N PHE A 163 -9.02 20.02 3.53
CA PHE A 163 -8.60 19.15 2.43
C PHE A 163 -9.47 19.30 1.19
N ASP A 164 -8.80 19.45 0.05
CA ASP A 164 -9.38 19.47 -1.30
C ASP A 164 -9.51 18.05 -1.90
N GLY A 165 -8.72 17.10 -1.40
CA GLY A 165 -8.81 15.70 -1.83
C GLY A 165 -8.17 14.73 -0.85
N VAL A 166 -8.63 13.49 -0.88
CA VAL A 166 -8.12 12.39 -0.06
C VAL A 166 -7.86 11.18 -0.95
N LEU A 167 -6.68 10.59 -0.80
CA LEU A 167 -6.28 9.36 -1.48
C LEU A 167 -6.25 8.19 -0.49
N MET A 168 -6.78 7.05 -0.94
CA MET A 168 -6.67 5.76 -0.27
C MET A 168 -6.38 4.67 -1.30
N ASP A 169 -5.16 4.14 -1.28
CA ASP A 169 -4.74 2.93 -1.98
C ASP A 169 -4.71 1.77 -0.98
N LEU A 170 -5.80 1.00 -0.95
CA LEU A 170 -5.99 -0.05 0.05
C LEU A 170 -5.27 -1.34 -0.37
N GLY A 171 -4.30 -1.75 0.43
CA GLY A 171 -3.58 -3.00 0.21
C GLY A 171 -2.34 -3.12 1.08
N CYS A 172 -1.54 -4.14 0.78
CA CYS A 172 -0.18 -4.24 1.30
C CYS A 172 0.79 -3.55 0.32
N SER A 173 1.81 -2.88 0.85
CA SER A 173 2.86 -2.28 0.02
C SER A 173 3.86 -3.33 -0.47
N SER A 174 4.58 -3.03 -1.55
CA SER A 174 5.69 -3.88 -2.03
C SER A 174 6.72 -4.13 -0.92
N MET A 175 7.06 -3.08 -0.15
CA MET A 175 7.99 -3.16 0.99
C MET A 175 7.55 -4.19 2.03
N GLN A 176 6.24 -4.38 2.23
CA GLN A 176 5.69 -5.40 3.14
C GLN A 176 5.77 -6.80 2.54
N LEU A 177 5.52 -6.95 1.23
CA LEU A 177 5.52 -8.24 0.52
C LEU A 177 6.94 -8.77 0.23
N ASP A 178 7.89 -7.87 -0.01
CA ASP A 178 9.26 -8.19 -0.39
C ASP A 178 10.16 -8.53 0.80
N THR A 179 9.80 -8.05 2.00
CA THR A 179 10.52 -8.28 3.26
C THR A 179 9.95 -9.52 3.96
N SER A 180 10.68 -10.63 3.93
CA SER A 180 10.25 -11.91 4.51
C SER A 180 9.86 -11.81 5.98
N GLU A 181 10.61 -11.01 6.74
CA GLU A 181 10.49 -10.86 8.18
C GLU A 181 9.13 -10.27 8.59
N ARG A 182 8.44 -9.59 7.66
CA ARG A 182 7.11 -9.02 7.87
C ARG A 182 5.99 -10.08 7.80
N GLY A 183 6.27 -11.26 7.26
CA GLY A 183 5.31 -12.37 7.21
C GLY A 183 4.19 -12.24 6.17
N PHE A 184 4.23 -11.25 5.27
CA PHE A 184 3.26 -11.10 4.19
C PHE A 184 3.67 -11.79 2.88
N SER A 185 4.95 -12.17 2.76
CA SER A 185 5.46 -12.72 1.50
C SER A 185 4.78 -14.04 1.14
N LEU A 186 4.36 -14.15 -0.12
CA LEU A 186 3.82 -15.40 -0.68
C LEU A 186 4.91 -16.37 -1.15
N ARG A 187 6.16 -15.89 -1.25
CA ARG A 187 7.28 -16.65 -1.85
C ARG A 187 8.39 -16.94 -0.87
N LYS A 188 8.76 -15.96 -0.05
CA LYS A 188 9.86 -16.08 0.92
C LYS A 188 9.31 -16.53 2.26
N ASP A 189 10.02 -17.43 2.94
CA ASP A 189 9.62 -17.84 4.28
C ASP A 189 10.02 -16.79 5.33
N GLY A 190 9.12 -16.51 6.26
CA GLY A 190 9.37 -15.62 7.39
C GLY A 190 8.54 -15.98 8.61
N PRO A 191 8.72 -15.25 9.72
CA PRO A 191 7.82 -15.30 10.87
C PRO A 191 6.38 -15.01 10.42
N LEU A 192 5.42 -15.73 10.98
CA LEU A 192 4.01 -15.51 10.70
C LEU A 192 3.49 -14.28 11.50
N ASP A 193 3.92 -13.08 11.11
CA ASP A 193 3.56 -11.83 11.79
C ASP A 193 2.33 -11.15 11.16
N MET A 194 2.44 -10.64 9.93
CA MET A 194 1.37 -9.96 9.18
C MET A 194 0.82 -8.66 9.83
N ARG A 195 1.52 -8.04 10.79
CA ARG A 195 1.16 -6.71 11.32
C ARG A 195 1.80 -5.61 10.47
N MET A 196 0.96 -4.72 9.92
CA MET A 196 1.43 -3.54 9.19
C MET A 196 2.12 -2.51 10.10
N ASP A 197 1.70 -2.41 11.37
CA ASP A 197 2.28 -1.47 12.35
C ASP A 197 3.70 -1.88 12.82
N GLY A 198 4.20 -3.04 12.40
CA GLY A 198 5.38 -3.66 13.00
C GLY A 198 5.22 -3.82 14.51
N ASP A 199 6.27 -3.49 15.27
CA ASP A 199 6.29 -3.64 16.73
C ASP A 199 5.75 -2.42 17.50
N ARG A 200 5.08 -1.47 16.83
CA ARG A 200 4.47 -0.30 17.51
C ARG A 200 3.42 -0.69 18.55
N TYR A 201 2.81 -1.86 18.40
CA TYR A 201 1.82 -2.40 19.32
C TYR A 201 2.18 -3.85 19.67
N PRO A 202 3.15 -4.06 20.58
CA PRO A 202 3.68 -5.40 20.87
C PRO A 202 2.61 -6.35 21.43
N ASP A 203 1.63 -5.82 22.15
CA ASP A 203 0.51 -6.61 22.70
C ASP A 203 -0.56 -6.98 21.66
N MET A 204 -0.47 -6.47 20.44
CA MET A 204 -1.39 -6.85 19.37
C MET A 204 -1.01 -8.22 18.80
N PRO A 205 -2.00 -9.13 18.64
CA PRO A 205 -1.74 -10.48 18.17
C PRO A 205 -1.15 -10.47 16.75
N THR A 206 -0.13 -11.28 16.56
CA THR A 206 0.40 -11.68 15.26
C THR A 206 -0.54 -12.68 14.58
N ALA A 207 -0.33 -12.94 13.29
CA ALA A 207 -0.99 -14.05 12.61
C ALA A 207 -0.66 -15.40 13.26
N ALA A 208 0.55 -15.59 13.79
CA ALA A 208 0.94 -16.77 14.57
C ALA A 208 0.05 -16.92 15.82
N ASP A 209 -0.16 -15.85 16.57
CA ASP A 209 -1.02 -15.89 17.77
C ASP A 209 -2.46 -16.28 17.39
N VAL A 210 -2.98 -15.69 16.31
CA VAL A 210 -4.31 -15.99 15.80
C VAL A 210 -4.47 -17.46 15.43
N VAL A 211 -3.56 -18.01 14.62
CA VAL A 211 -3.66 -19.41 14.16
C VAL A 211 -3.40 -20.41 15.28
N ASN A 212 -2.66 -20.04 16.33
CA ASN A 212 -2.37 -20.93 17.44
C ASN A 212 -3.40 -20.85 18.59
N ALA A 213 -4.10 -19.72 18.76
CA ALA A 213 -5.01 -19.52 19.90
C ALA A 213 -6.50 -19.69 19.56
N LEU A 214 -6.97 -19.22 18.39
CA LEU A 214 -8.41 -19.23 18.08
C LEU A 214 -8.95 -20.65 17.93
N ASP A 215 -10.19 -20.89 18.35
CA ASP A 215 -10.85 -22.18 18.09
C ASP A 215 -11.12 -22.40 16.58
N GLN A 216 -11.45 -23.63 16.22
CA GLN A 216 -11.71 -24.02 14.84
C GLN A 216 -12.85 -23.21 14.19
N GLN A 217 -13.90 -22.88 14.95
CA GLN A 217 -15.07 -22.17 14.43
C GLN A 217 -14.72 -20.71 14.14
N ALA A 218 -13.98 -20.05 15.02
CA ALA A 218 -13.49 -18.70 14.86
C ALA A 218 -12.54 -18.62 13.65
N LEU A 219 -11.58 -19.55 13.52
CA LEU A 219 -10.70 -19.63 12.35
C LEU A 219 -11.47 -19.81 11.05
N ALA A 220 -12.42 -20.75 11.00
CA ALA A 220 -13.25 -20.97 9.82
C ALA A 220 -14.12 -19.74 9.48
N SER A 221 -14.52 -18.96 10.48
CA SER A 221 -15.30 -17.73 10.28
C SER A 221 -14.45 -16.63 9.67
N ILE A 222 -13.22 -16.44 10.16
CA ILE A 222 -12.25 -15.48 9.59
C ILE A 222 -11.94 -15.82 8.14
N LEU A 223 -11.59 -17.08 7.85
CA LEU A 223 -11.26 -17.53 6.50
C LEU A 223 -12.42 -17.37 5.51
N ARG A 224 -13.65 -17.61 5.96
CA ARG A 224 -14.84 -17.41 5.13
C ARG A 224 -15.16 -15.94 4.91
N ALA A 225 -15.14 -15.14 5.97
CA ALA A 225 -15.58 -13.74 5.93
C ALA A 225 -14.58 -12.83 5.19
N TYR A 226 -13.28 -13.05 5.38
CA TYR A 226 -12.23 -12.20 4.81
C TYR A 226 -11.47 -12.83 3.66
N GLY A 227 -11.38 -14.16 3.60
CA GLY A 227 -10.71 -14.87 2.51
C GLY A 227 -11.65 -15.41 1.44
N GLU A 228 -12.97 -15.27 1.63
CA GLU A 228 -14.00 -15.85 0.75
C GLU A 228 -13.80 -17.36 0.49
N GLU A 229 -13.17 -18.06 1.44
CA GLU A 229 -12.67 -19.42 1.26
C GLU A 229 -13.78 -20.47 1.44
N LYS A 230 -14.08 -21.21 0.36
CA LYS A 230 -15.12 -22.26 0.32
C LYS A 230 -14.81 -23.41 1.28
N HIS A 231 -13.53 -23.80 1.36
CA HIS A 231 -13.03 -24.89 2.19
C HIS A 231 -12.62 -24.44 3.60
N ALA A 232 -13.09 -23.27 4.07
CA ALA A 232 -12.68 -22.68 5.34
C ALA A 232 -12.78 -23.62 6.55
N LYS A 233 -13.81 -24.49 6.61
CA LYS A 233 -13.96 -25.48 7.69
C LYS A 233 -12.84 -26.54 7.67
N LYS A 234 -12.48 -27.01 6.47
CA LYS A 234 -11.44 -28.03 6.27
C LYS A 234 -10.07 -27.44 6.61
N ILE A 235 -9.77 -26.25 6.09
CA ILE A 235 -8.52 -25.53 6.38
C ILE A 235 -8.38 -25.24 7.87
N ALA A 236 -9.43 -24.74 8.53
CA ALA A 236 -9.40 -24.49 9.98
C ALA A 236 -9.15 -25.79 10.78
N SER A 237 -9.77 -26.90 10.37
CA SER A 237 -9.52 -28.22 10.98
C SER A 237 -8.05 -28.64 10.87
N ALA A 238 -7.46 -28.48 9.67
CA ALA A 238 -6.07 -28.81 9.43
C ALA A 238 -5.10 -27.94 10.25
N ILE A 239 -5.39 -26.65 10.38
CA ILE A 239 -4.61 -25.74 11.24
C ILE A 239 -4.66 -26.20 12.71
N VAL A 240 -5.85 -26.53 13.23
CA VAL A 240 -6.03 -26.99 14.61
C VAL A 240 -5.32 -28.33 14.85
N GLN A 241 -5.40 -29.26 13.90
CA GLN A 241 -4.69 -30.53 13.98
C GLN A 241 -3.17 -30.32 13.97
N ALA A 242 -2.65 -29.52 13.03
CA ALA A 242 -1.22 -29.27 12.92
C ALA A 242 -0.64 -28.62 14.20
N ARG A 243 -1.31 -27.59 14.73
CA ARG A 243 -0.84 -26.89 15.94
C ARG A 243 -0.88 -27.74 17.21
N SER A 244 -1.67 -28.82 17.23
CA SER A 244 -1.71 -29.77 18.36
C SER A 244 -0.41 -30.58 18.49
N ILE A 245 0.39 -30.65 17.42
CA ILE A 245 1.68 -31.33 17.39
C ILE A 245 2.79 -30.31 17.69
N TYR A 246 2.87 -29.23 16.92
CA TYR A 246 3.83 -28.14 17.12
C TYR A 246 3.21 -26.79 16.74
N PRO A 247 3.51 -25.70 17.47
CA PRO A 247 3.03 -24.36 17.13
C PRO A 247 3.42 -23.93 15.71
N ILE A 248 2.50 -23.26 15.02
CA ILE A 248 2.71 -22.72 13.67
C ILE A 248 3.33 -21.33 13.79
N THR A 249 4.59 -21.17 13.42
CA THR A 249 5.34 -19.92 13.64
C THR A 249 5.84 -19.27 12.36
N ARG A 250 5.79 -19.99 11.22
CA ARG A 250 6.29 -19.51 9.93
C ARG A 250 5.28 -19.56 8.81
N THR A 251 5.44 -18.67 7.83
CA THR A 251 4.57 -18.54 6.67
C THR A 251 4.50 -19.81 5.82
N GLN A 252 5.62 -20.48 5.54
CA GLN A 252 5.62 -21.71 4.73
C GLN A 252 4.99 -22.90 5.46
N GLN A 253 5.06 -22.94 6.80
CA GLN A 253 4.36 -23.96 7.58
C GLN A 253 2.86 -23.84 7.37
N LEU A 254 2.31 -22.63 7.54
CA LEU A 254 0.89 -22.36 7.31
C LEU A 254 0.50 -22.67 5.85
N ALA A 255 1.30 -22.21 4.89
CA ALA A 255 1.04 -22.47 3.47
C ALA A 255 1.02 -23.97 3.14
N SER A 256 1.95 -24.74 3.71
CA SER A 256 2.03 -26.19 3.50
C SER A 256 0.82 -26.93 4.08
N ILE A 257 0.37 -26.53 5.27
CA ILE A 257 -0.85 -27.07 5.89
C ILE A 257 -2.06 -26.82 4.99
N ILE A 258 -2.22 -25.58 4.50
CA ILE A 258 -3.34 -25.21 3.61
C ILE A 258 -3.27 -26.00 2.31
N ALA A 259 -2.11 -26.06 1.66
CA ALA A 259 -1.92 -26.80 0.41
C ALA A 259 -2.27 -28.28 0.58
N GLY A 260 -1.84 -28.91 1.69
CA GLY A 260 -2.19 -30.30 2.03
C GLY A 260 -3.70 -30.58 2.04
N THR A 261 -4.53 -29.59 2.40
CA THR A 261 -5.99 -29.76 2.41
C THR A 261 -6.63 -29.77 1.02
N GLN A 262 -5.98 -29.19 0.01
CA GLN A 262 -6.50 -29.08 -1.35
C GLN A 262 -6.29 -30.37 -2.15
N TRP A 263 -5.18 -31.09 -1.92
CA TRP A 263 -4.85 -32.31 -2.66
C TRP A 263 -5.82 -33.47 -2.38
N GLU A 264 -6.33 -33.58 -1.16
CA GLU A 264 -7.35 -34.59 -0.81
C GLU A 264 -8.71 -34.41 -1.51
N VAL A 265 -8.98 -33.25 -2.13
CA VAL A 265 -10.26 -32.97 -2.82
C VAL A 265 -10.24 -33.46 -4.27
N ILE A 266 -9.07 -33.73 -4.85
CA ILE A 266 -8.93 -34.17 -6.24
C ILE A 266 -9.11 -35.70 -6.37
N GLU A 267 -9.02 -36.44 -5.27
CA GLU A 267 -9.15 -37.91 -5.25
C GLU A 267 -10.52 -38.43 -4.74
N SER A 268 -11.49 -37.56 -4.51
CA SER A 268 -12.86 -37.90 -4.05
C SER A 268 -13.93 -37.43 -5.02
#